data_AF-A0A836B2W2-F1
#
_entry.id   AF-A0A836B2W2-F1
#
_cell.length_a   1.000
_cell.length_b   1.000
_cell.length_c   1.000
_cell.angle_alpha   90.00
_cell.angle_beta   90.00
_cell.angle_gamma   90.00
#
_symmetry.space_group_name_H-M   'P 1'
#
loop_
_entity.id
_entity.type
_entity.pdbx_description
1 polymer ?
#
loop_
_entity_poly.entity_id
_entity_poly.type
_entity_poly.pdbx_seq_one_letter_code
_entity_poly.pdbx_strand_id
1 'polypeptide(L)'
;MVTCTGFSKTLCLNSCNGQGWCAGGFCHCKPGFYGADCSLSTGPDGRPVLLAGQGYVPRQHGIKIYVYELPPVANTWTYIARIDRPLVQVLLQRMLSSGVRTTDGDAADYYFIPLLTRTRTHTVNHLAAVVAYVRQYWPWWDRAGGGHRHLLVAPGDIGRRILTPELLHMTENCTFLTHWGLHRNHSGGKWLESHRPGKDIVVPPLTPPDEPIVYSPLHTTLKKNRKARLGELFFAGRICGDNQKPTDGKCSEKRQDYSAGTRQQIAHHHWNRPNWTITTHTPAYAEALSTHIFCLSPTGGGYGRRSVQSLLMGCIPVTVTDHVHQPFEPEMEWARFSVPLREDDIPQLHHVLTGLRASPHTLAQMQVRLRCAAQHMYYSTTFGEIMGEDGRYDAFETLMEVLRVRKERPELHPRDYAAQDKRFHDFIHCRLPPTGGRVQLCTQNRLVKSHNITHCRESYDAVPMRWMRMFYSWPGGAVCGRNRDVGRCPRSWL
;
A
#
# COMPACT_ATOMS: atom_id res chain seq x y z
N MET A 1 -10.03 -2.74 -28.18
CA MET A 1 -10.24 -1.29 -28.41
C MET A 1 -11.52 -0.88 -27.71
N VAL A 2 -11.54 0.26 -27.03
CA VAL A 2 -12.78 0.88 -26.55
C VAL A 2 -13.32 1.68 -27.72
N THR A 3 -14.50 1.35 -28.23
CA THR A 3 -15.19 2.10 -29.29
C THR A 3 -16.36 2.87 -28.67
N CYS A 4 -16.83 3.94 -29.30
CA CYS A 4 -17.99 4.72 -28.82
C CYS A 4 -19.29 3.89 -28.72
N THR A 5 -19.34 2.74 -29.38
CA THR A 5 -20.45 1.77 -29.39
C THR A 5 -20.14 0.49 -28.61
N GLY A 6 -18.90 0.33 -28.14
CA GLY A 6 -18.43 -0.87 -27.48
C GLY A 6 -18.42 -0.70 -25.96
N PHE A 7 -19.42 -1.26 -25.28
CA PHE A 7 -19.40 -1.45 -23.83
C PHE A 7 -18.34 -2.50 -23.46
N SER A 8 -17.05 -2.16 -23.60
CA SER A 8 -16.05 -2.87 -22.80
C SER A 8 -16.44 -2.65 -21.35
N LYS A 9 -16.68 -3.74 -20.60
CA LYS A 9 -17.01 -3.73 -19.16
C LYS A 9 -15.86 -3.06 -18.40
N THR A 10 -15.85 -1.74 -18.42
CA THR A 10 -15.00 -0.90 -17.58
C THR A 10 -15.59 -0.98 -16.19
N LEU A 11 -14.72 -1.22 -15.21
CA LEU A 11 -15.14 -1.35 -13.82
C LEU A 11 -15.12 0.06 -13.21
N CYS A 12 -16.27 0.52 -12.76
CA CYS A 12 -16.37 1.79 -12.06
C CYS A 12 -16.11 1.61 -10.56
N LEU A 13 -15.66 2.69 -9.92
CA LEU A 13 -15.50 2.75 -8.47
C LEU A 13 -16.79 2.29 -7.79
N ASN A 14 -16.67 1.28 -6.91
CA ASN A 14 -17.79 0.69 -6.17
C ASN A 14 -19.01 0.29 -7.02
N SER A 15 -18.82 -0.01 -8.31
CA SER A 15 -19.92 -0.29 -9.25
C SER A 15 -21.05 0.76 -9.21
N CYS A 16 -20.67 2.03 -9.01
CA CYS A 16 -21.59 3.16 -8.90
C CYS A 16 -22.68 2.97 -7.82
N ASN A 17 -22.42 2.12 -6.81
CA ASN A 17 -23.34 1.76 -5.72
C ASN A 17 -24.76 1.36 -6.18
N GLY A 18 -24.93 0.89 -7.42
CA GLY A 18 -26.25 0.63 -8.02
C GLY A 18 -27.10 1.89 -8.28
N GLN A 19 -26.55 3.08 -8.02
CA GLN A 19 -27.19 4.39 -8.20
C GLN A 19 -26.76 5.08 -9.50
N GLY A 20 -26.23 4.33 -10.46
CA GLY A 20 -25.79 4.85 -11.75
C GLY A 20 -25.42 3.74 -12.71
N TRP A 21 -24.95 4.13 -13.89
CA TRP A 21 -24.36 3.22 -14.87
C TRP A 21 -22.90 3.59 -15.12
N CYS A 22 -22.09 2.58 -15.41
CA CYS A 22 -20.68 2.76 -15.68
C CYS A 22 -20.45 2.98 -17.17
N ALA A 23 -19.76 4.07 -17.52
CA ALA A 23 -19.27 4.31 -18.87
C ALA A 23 -17.80 4.73 -18.83
N GLY A 24 -16.92 3.93 -19.42
CA GLY A 24 -15.49 4.26 -19.51
C GLY A 24 -14.74 4.34 -18.17
N GLY A 25 -15.28 3.75 -17.09
CA GLY A 25 -14.72 3.88 -15.74
C GLY A 25 -15.25 5.08 -14.95
N PHE A 26 -16.16 5.85 -15.55
CA PHE A 26 -16.88 6.95 -14.91
C PHE A 26 -18.32 6.54 -14.55
N CYS A 27 -18.75 6.94 -13.35
CA CYS A 27 -20.12 6.70 -12.89
C CYS A 27 -21.05 7.82 -13.33
N HIS A 28 -22.01 7.48 -14.19
CA HIS A 28 -23.13 8.35 -14.52
C HIS A 28 -24.26 8.09 -13.53
N CYS A 29 -24.45 9.01 -12.59
CA CYS A 29 -25.41 8.84 -11.50
C CYS A 29 -26.85 9.08 -11.97
N LYS A 30 -27.77 8.33 -11.37
CA LYS A 30 -29.21 8.59 -11.49
C LYS A 30 -29.54 9.98 -10.93
N PRO A 31 -30.60 10.65 -11.42
CA PRO A 31 -31.04 11.93 -10.86
C PRO A 31 -31.16 11.89 -9.34
N GLY A 32 -30.65 12.92 -8.66
CA GLY A 32 -30.62 13.01 -7.20
C GLY A 32 -29.38 12.37 -6.53
N PHE A 33 -28.59 11.60 -7.27
CA PHE A 33 -27.32 11.01 -6.79
C PHE A 33 -26.11 11.66 -7.47
N TYR A 34 -24.99 11.72 -6.75
CA TYR A 34 -23.74 12.31 -7.24
C TYR A 34 -22.51 11.75 -6.52
N GLY A 35 -21.34 12.28 -6.90
CA GLY A 35 -20.03 11.88 -6.39
C GLY A 35 -19.36 10.81 -7.25
N ALA A 36 -18.07 10.56 -7.00
CA ALA A 36 -17.23 9.70 -7.84
C ALA A 36 -17.76 8.25 -8.05
N ASP A 37 -18.56 7.74 -7.12
CA ASP A 37 -19.20 6.42 -7.17
C ASP A 37 -20.73 6.46 -6.97
N CYS A 38 -21.36 7.61 -7.14
CA CYS A 38 -22.81 7.82 -6.90
C CYS A 38 -23.29 7.49 -5.48
N SER A 39 -22.38 7.53 -4.49
CA SER A 39 -22.73 7.28 -3.08
C SER A 39 -23.39 8.48 -2.40
N LEU A 40 -23.35 9.68 -2.96
CA LEU A 40 -23.94 10.87 -2.35
C LEU A 40 -25.32 11.16 -2.93
N SER A 41 -26.17 11.75 -2.09
CA SER A 41 -27.45 12.34 -2.45
C SER A 41 -27.71 13.56 -1.56
N THR A 42 -28.72 14.37 -1.87
CA THR A 42 -29.09 15.52 -1.04
C THR A 42 -30.29 15.16 -0.17
N GLY A 43 -30.14 15.29 1.15
CA GLY A 43 -31.19 15.07 2.12
C GLY A 43 -32.23 16.19 2.14
N PRO A 44 -33.35 16.02 2.87
CA PRO A 44 -34.41 17.03 2.99
C PRO A 44 -33.94 18.37 3.58
N ASP A 45 -32.87 18.34 4.38
CA ASP A 45 -32.22 19.50 4.99
C ASP A 45 -31.18 20.16 4.08
N GLY A 46 -31.08 19.72 2.83
CA GLY A 46 -30.09 20.18 1.86
C GLY A 46 -28.68 19.64 2.08
N ARG A 47 -28.46 18.76 3.06
CA ARG A 47 -27.13 18.23 3.38
C ARG A 47 -26.83 16.93 2.62
N PRO A 48 -25.55 16.65 2.30
CA PRO A 48 -25.21 15.39 1.65
C PRO A 48 -25.43 14.18 2.56
N VAL A 49 -26.09 13.15 2.01
CA VAL A 49 -26.34 11.86 2.67
C VAL A 49 -25.57 10.75 1.95
N LEU A 50 -24.83 9.96 2.72
CA LEU A 50 -24.09 8.79 2.23
C LEU A 50 -25.02 7.59 2.06
N LEU A 51 -25.01 7.01 0.86
CA LEU A 51 -25.64 5.73 0.51
C LEU A 51 -27.10 5.69 0.98
N ALA A 52 -27.84 6.76 0.66
CA ALA A 52 -29.24 6.92 1.06
C ALA A 52 -30.08 5.70 0.63
N GLY A 53 -30.88 5.19 1.57
CA GLY A 53 -31.72 4.01 1.35
C GLY A 53 -30.99 2.67 1.36
N GLN A 54 -29.66 2.63 1.58
CA GLN A 54 -28.87 1.39 1.61
C GLN A 54 -28.56 0.89 3.04
N GLY A 55 -29.10 1.56 4.07
CA GLY A 55 -28.86 1.19 5.48
C GLY A 55 -27.41 1.41 5.92
N TYR A 56 -26.72 2.38 5.31
CA TYR A 56 -25.33 2.68 5.62
C TYR A 56 -25.17 3.19 7.05
N VAL A 57 -24.18 2.63 7.75
CA VAL A 57 -23.76 3.05 9.08
C VAL A 57 -22.27 3.39 9.03
N PRO A 58 -21.87 4.64 9.36
CA PRO A 58 -20.46 5.01 9.45
C PRO A 58 -19.79 4.26 10.62
N ARG A 59 -18.45 4.20 10.61
CA ARG A 59 -17.72 3.67 11.77
C ARG A 59 -17.96 4.56 12.99
N GLN A 60 -18.14 3.92 14.15
CA GLN A 60 -18.42 4.64 15.41
C GLN A 60 -17.16 5.23 16.02
N HIS A 61 -16.00 4.61 15.80
CA HIS A 61 -14.73 4.97 16.41
C HIS A 61 -13.63 5.23 15.37
N GLY A 62 -12.56 5.89 15.81
CA GLY A 62 -11.41 6.26 14.98
C GLY A 62 -11.55 7.65 14.38
N ILE A 63 -10.95 7.83 13.20
CA ILE A 63 -10.93 9.13 12.51
C ILE A 63 -12.03 9.25 11.46
N LYS A 64 -12.47 10.48 11.23
CA LYS A 64 -13.36 10.86 10.13
C LYS A 64 -12.57 11.53 9.01
N ILE A 65 -12.83 11.14 7.77
CA ILE A 65 -12.14 11.70 6.60
C ILE A 65 -13.17 12.31 5.66
N TYR A 66 -13.01 13.59 5.35
CA TYR A 66 -13.76 14.19 4.25
C TYR A 66 -13.02 13.93 2.94
N VAL A 67 -13.73 13.39 1.95
CA VAL A 67 -13.16 13.15 0.61
C VAL A 67 -13.69 14.23 -0.31
N TYR A 68 -12.80 15.04 -0.89
CA TYR A 68 -13.20 16.07 -1.82
C TYR A 68 -13.77 15.47 -3.11
N GLU A 69 -14.94 15.98 -3.51
CA GLU A 69 -15.46 15.76 -4.84
C GLU A 69 -14.69 16.65 -5.82
N LEU A 70 -14.02 16.03 -6.77
CA LEU A 70 -13.22 16.74 -7.77
C LEU A 70 -13.92 16.70 -9.12
N PRO A 71 -13.66 17.68 -10.01
CA PRO A 71 -14.12 17.61 -11.39
C PRO A 71 -13.67 16.30 -12.05
N PRO A 72 -14.48 15.67 -12.92
CA PRO A 72 -14.16 14.37 -13.49
C PRO A 72 -12.78 14.27 -14.15
N VAL A 73 -12.32 15.37 -14.77
CA VAL A 73 -10.99 15.51 -15.39
C VAL A 73 -9.82 15.29 -14.41
N ALA A 74 -10.04 15.46 -13.10
CA ALA A 74 -9.00 15.34 -12.08
C ALA A 74 -8.83 13.91 -11.55
N ASN A 75 -9.91 13.15 -11.40
CA ASN A 75 -9.88 11.87 -10.65
C ASN A 75 -10.62 10.69 -11.29
N THR A 76 -11.40 10.89 -12.37
CA THR A 76 -12.22 9.82 -12.98
C THR A 76 -12.02 9.65 -14.49
N TRP A 77 -11.57 10.67 -15.21
CA TRP A 77 -11.27 10.62 -16.67
C TRP A 77 -9.92 9.98 -17.01
N THR A 78 -9.48 9.01 -16.22
CA THR A 78 -8.32 8.19 -16.57
C THR A 78 -8.81 6.77 -16.75
N TYR A 79 -8.52 6.17 -17.91
CA TYR A 79 -8.72 4.74 -18.10
C TYR A 79 -7.90 4.01 -17.03
N ILE A 80 -8.56 3.54 -15.97
CA ILE A 80 -7.93 3.03 -14.74
C ILE A 80 -6.96 1.89 -15.03
N ALA A 81 -7.22 1.17 -16.12
CA ALA A 81 -6.39 0.09 -16.60
C ALA A 81 -5.04 0.55 -17.20
N ARG A 82 -4.79 1.85 -17.31
CA ARG A 82 -3.48 2.43 -17.66
C ARG A 82 -2.86 3.22 -16.51
N ILE A 83 -3.45 3.15 -15.32
CA ILE A 83 -2.91 3.83 -14.15
C ILE A 83 -1.69 3.07 -13.65
N ASP A 84 -0.53 3.69 -13.85
CA ASP A 84 0.71 3.26 -13.21
C ASP A 84 0.61 3.55 -11.70
N ARG A 85 0.64 2.48 -10.89
CA ARG A 85 0.60 2.50 -9.40
C ARG A 85 -0.70 3.09 -8.84
N PRO A 86 -1.76 2.26 -8.74
CA PRO A 86 -3.11 2.70 -8.46
C PRO A 86 -3.39 2.91 -6.96
N LEU A 87 -2.38 3.33 -6.18
CA LEU A 87 -2.55 3.50 -4.73
C LEU A 87 -3.70 4.47 -4.41
N VAL A 88 -3.79 5.58 -5.15
CA VAL A 88 -4.86 6.57 -4.91
C VAL A 88 -6.25 5.96 -5.15
N GLN A 89 -6.41 5.04 -6.10
CA GLN A 89 -7.68 4.34 -6.34
C GLN A 89 -8.00 3.35 -5.23
N VAL A 90 -7.02 2.58 -4.76
CA VAL A 90 -7.19 1.63 -3.64
C VAL A 90 -7.59 2.38 -2.36
N LEU A 91 -6.88 3.47 -2.05
CA LEU A 91 -7.19 4.30 -0.90
C LEU A 91 -8.57 4.96 -1.08
N LEU A 92 -8.87 5.56 -2.22
CA LEU A 92 -10.18 6.16 -2.49
C LEU A 92 -11.30 5.14 -2.28
N GLN A 93 -11.22 3.97 -2.89
CA GLN A 93 -12.21 2.92 -2.74
C GLN A 93 -12.46 2.58 -1.27
N ARG A 94 -11.38 2.40 -0.49
CA ARG A 94 -11.49 2.08 0.94
C ARG A 94 -11.96 3.27 1.77
N MET A 95 -11.58 4.52 1.47
CA MET A 95 -12.15 5.69 2.14
C MET A 95 -13.67 5.75 1.96
N LEU A 96 -14.17 5.48 0.74
CA LEU A 96 -15.61 5.51 0.45
C LEU A 96 -16.39 4.33 1.05
N SER A 97 -15.73 3.20 1.29
CA SER A 97 -16.40 1.93 1.66
C SER A 97 -16.06 1.40 3.05
N SER A 98 -15.09 1.96 3.76
CA SER A 98 -14.68 1.51 5.10
C SER A 98 -15.57 2.08 6.20
N GLY A 99 -16.10 3.29 6.01
CA GLY A 99 -17.00 3.96 6.96
C GLY A 99 -16.33 5.11 7.70
N VAL A 100 -15.09 5.41 7.34
CA VAL A 100 -14.35 6.59 7.81
C VAL A 100 -14.84 7.88 7.15
N ARG A 101 -15.54 7.79 6.01
CA ARG A 101 -16.00 8.95 5.26
C ARG A 101 -17.05 9.74 6.02
N THR A 102 -16.88 11.06 6.11
CA THR A 102 -17.90 12.01 6.55
C THR A 102 -18.31 12.92 5.39
N THR A 103 -19.58 13.37 5.39
CA THR A 103 -20.09 14.43 4.51
C THR A 103 -20.06 15.81 5.16
N ASP A 104 -19.87 15.85 6.48
CA ASP A 104 -19.60 17.07 7.22
C ASP A 104 -18.10 17.26 7.35
N GLY A 105 -17.55 18.23 6.65
CA GLY A 105 -16.12 18.53 6.71
C GLY A 105 -15.72 19.36 7.95
N ASP A 106 -16.66 19.96 8.69
CA ASP A 106 -16.36 20.56 10.01
C ASP A 106 -16.11 19.47 11.05
N ALA A 107 -16.80 18.33 10.92
CA ALA A 107 -16.58 17.13 11.74
C ALA A 107 -15.40 16.25 11.26
N ALA A 108 -14.72 16.61 10.17
CA ALA A 108 -13.64 15.79 9.61
C ALA A 108 -12.33 15.94 10.39
N ASP A 109 -11.60 14.83 10.52
CA ASP A 109 -10.28 14.76 11.13
C ASP A 109 -9.15 15.03 10.12
N TYR A 110 -9.36 14.56 8.90
CA TYR A 110 -8.46 14.76 7.76
C TYR A 110 -9.28 14.98 6.49
N TYR A 111 -8.63 15.55 5.48
CA TYR A 111 -9.22 15.76 4.16
C TYR A 111 -8.41 15.01 3.11
N PHE A 112 -9.06 14.17 2.30
CA PHE A 112 -8.40 13.42 1.25
C PHE A 112 -8.66 14.06 -0.12
N ILE A 113 -7.60 14.35 -0.86
CA ILE A 113 -7.67 14.82 -2.25
C ILE A 113 -7.36 13.61 -3.16
N PRO A 114 -8.36 13.04 -3.84
CA PRO A 114 -8.18 11.84 -4.67
C PRO A 114 -7.54 12.15 -6.03
N LEU A 115 -6.37 12.81 -6.03
CA LEU A 115 -5.61 13.17 -7.23
C LEU A 115 -4.39 12.26 -7.41
N LEU A 116 -4.19 11.75 -8.63
CA LEU A 116 -3.01 10.97 -8.99
C LEU A 116 -1.83 11.91 -9.31
N THR A 117 -0.76 11.95 -8.52
CA THR A 117 0.32 12.97 -8.70
C THR A 117 1.51 12.54 -9.58
N ARG A 118 1.41 11.45 -10.38
CA ARG A 118 2.54 10.91 -11.18
C ARG A 118 2.57 11.45 -12.63
N THR A 119 3.77 11.78 -13.12
CA THR A 119 4.11 12.58 -14.33
C THR A 119 3.78 12.04 -15.72
N ARG A 120 3.06 10.93 -15.87
CA ARG A 120 2.59 10.46 -17.19
C ARG A 120 1.09 10.64 -17.41
N THR A 121 0.39 11.12 -16.40
CA THR A 121 -0.94 11.69 -16.50
C THR A 121 -0.78 13.20 -16.33
N HIS A 122 -1.56 14.02 -17.01
CA HIS A 122 -1.52 15.50 -17.00
C HIS A 122 -1.77 16.15 -15.61
N THR A 123 -1.59 15.40 -14.52
CA THR A 123 -2.14 15.65 -13.19
C THR A 123 -1.24 16.45 -12.27
N VAL A 124 0.09 16.50 -12.49
CA VAL A 124 0.94 17.49 -11.78
C VAL A 124 0.51 18.91 -12.16
N ASN A 125 0.21 19.13 -13.44
CA ASN A 125 -0.33 20.40 -13.93
C ASN A 125 -1.76 20.67 -13.40
N HIS A 126 -2.50 19.62 -13.01
CA HIS A 126 -3.82 19.77 -12.41
C HIS A 126 -3.77 20.01 -10.89
N LEU A 127 -2.66 19.74 -10.19
CA LEU A 127 -2.61 19.90 -8.74
C LEU A 127 -2.91 21.34 -8.32
N ALA A 128 -2.33 22.34 -9.00
CA ALA A 128 -2.64 23.74 -8.76
C ALA A 128 -4.13 24.05 -9.00
N ALA A 129 -4.69 23.59 -10.13
CA ALA A 129 -6.10 23.79 -10.46
C ALA A 129 -7.04 23.08 -9.47
N VAL A 130 -6.68 21.89 -9.00
CA VAL A 130 -7.43 21.13 -7.99
C VAL A 130 -7.39 21.82 -6.64
N VAL A 131 -6.23 22.32 -6.21
CA VAL A 131 -6.15 23.11 -4.96
C VAL A 131 -6.97 24.39 -5.08
N ALA A 132 -6.89 25.11 -6.21
CA ALA A 132 -7.71 26.29 -6.45
C ALA A 132 -9.21 25.97 -6.41
N TYR A 133 -9.63 24.88 -7.07
CA TYR A 133 -11.01 24.39 -7.03
C TYR A 133 -11.44 24.04 -5.61
N VAL A 134 -10.62 23.30 -4.87
CA VAL A 134 -10.92 22.94 -3.46
C VAL A 134 -11.12 24.18 -2.61
N ARG A 135 -10.27 25.20 -2.77
CA ARG A 135 -10.37 26.47 -2.02
C ARG A 135 -11.58 27.31 -2.42
N GLN A 136 -11.99 27.24 -3.69
CA GLN A 136 -13.15 27.97 -4.20
C GLN A 136 -14.47 27.42 -3.63
N TYR A 137 -14.60 26.10 -3.54
CA TYR A 137 -15.88 25.45 -3.17
C TYR A 137 -15.95 25.03 -1.71
N TRP A 138 -14.81 24.91 -1.01
CA TRP A 138 -14.78 24.52 0.39
C TRP A 138 -13.83 25.38 1.24
N PRO A 139 -14.25 25.79 2.44
CA PRO A 139 -13.44 26.64 3.32
C PRO A 139 -12.34 25.87 4.08
N TRP A 140 -12.34 24.53 4.04
CA TRP A 140 -11.51 23.72 4.95
C TRP A 140 -10.04 23.70 4.61
N TRP A 141 -9.65 23.98 3.37
CA TRP A 141 -8.23 24.12 3.03
C TRP A 141 -7.56 25.21 3.88
N ASP A 142 -8.15 26.40 3.89
CA ASP A 142 -7.61 27.55 4.59
C ASP A 142 -7.84 27.43 6.11
N ARG A 143 -9.03 27.01 6.55
CA ARG A 143 -9.33 26.80 7.98
C ARG A 143 -8.46 25.73 8.63
N ALA A 144 -8.03 24.72 7.89
CA ALA A 144 -7.13 23.68 8.38
C ALA A 144 -5.64 24.06 8.25
N GLY A 145 -5.31 25.36 8.29
CA GLY A 145 -3.92 25.84 8.26
C GLY A 145 -3.24 25.62 6.92
N GLY A 146 -3.94 25.92 5.82
CA GLY A 146 -3.37 25.88 4.47
C GLY A 146 -2.92 24.50 4.01
N GLY A 147 -3.70 23.45 4.33
CA GLY A 147 -3.42 22.06 3.92
C GLY A 147 -2.85 21.14 5.01
N HIS A 148 -2.69 21.59 6.26
CA HIS A 148 -2.06 20.80 7.34
C HIS A 148 -2.66 19.39 7.51
N ARG A 149 -3.99 19.30 7.37
CA ARG A 149 -4.79 18.08 7.56
C ARG A 149 -5.15 17.41 6.23
N HIS A 150 -4.55 17.85 5.13
CA HIS A 150 -4.84 17.34 3.79
C HIS A 150 -3.87 16.24 3.40
N LEU A 151 -4.43 15.14 2.92
CA LEU A 151 -3.72 13.93 2.51
C LEU A 151 -3.61 13.93 0.97
N LEU A 152 -2.38 13.83 0.49
CA LEU A 152 -2.04 13.67 -0.93
C LEU A 152 -1.28 12.35 -1.13
N VAL A 153 -1.47 11.72 -2.28
CA VAL A 153 -0.76 10.47 -2.61
C VAL A 153 0.34 10.76 -3.60
N ALA A 154 1.58 10.38 -3.29
CA ALA A 154 2.75 10.46 -4.16
C ALA A 154 3.31 9.06 -4.46
N PRO A 155 2.71 8.32 -5.41
CA PRO A 155 3.06 6.92 -5.68
C PRO A 155 4.31 6.76 -6.57
N GLY A 156 4.91 7.88 -6.98
CA GLY A 156 6.06 7.89 -7.88
C GLY A 156 7.36 7.37 -7.26
N ASP A 157 8.36 7.09 -8.11
CA ASP A 157 9.67 6.58 -7.71
C ASP A 157 10.51 7.58 -6.91
N ILE A 158 10.14 8.86 -7.00
CA ILE A 158 10.81 9.93 -6.29
C ILE A 158 9.84 10.64 -5.34
N GLY A 159 8.76 9.99 -4.92
CA GLY A 159 7.79 10.55 -3.98
C GLY A 159 7.30 11.95 -4.39
N ARG A 160 7.28 12.90 -3.43
CA ARG A 160 6.81 14.28 -3.66
C ARG A 160 7.73 15.11 -4.54
N ARG A 161 9.02 14.76 -4.67
CA ARG A 161 9.99 15.42 -5.58
C ARG A 161 9.64 15.32 -7.06
N ILE A 162 8.57 14.58 -7.40
CA ILE A 162 7.98 14.61 -8.73
C ILE A 162 7.29 15.96 -9.05
N LEU A 163 6.96 16.74 -8.02
CA LEU A 163 6.32 18.04 -8.13
C LEU A 163 7.35 19.15 -8.42
N THR A 164 6.93 20.20 -9.11
CA THR A 164 7.74 21.41 -9.31
C THR A 164 7.96 22.15 -7.98
N PRO A 165 8.98 23.03 -7.88
CA PRO A 165 9.19 23.83 -6.67
C PRO A 165 7.95 24.62 -6.21
N GLU A 166 7.20 25.19 -7.15
CA GLU A 166 5.99 25.97 -6.87
C GLU A 166 4.90 25.09 -6.25
N LEU A 167 4.70 23.88 -6.79
CA LEU A 167 3.74 22.92 -6.27
C LEU A 167 4.17 22.34 -4.92
N LEU A 168 5.47 22.15 -4.71
CA LEU A 168 6.02 21.74 -3.42
C LEU A 168 5.76 22.79 -2.34
N HIS A 169 5.93 24.07 -2.66
CA HIS A 169 5.61 25.17 -1.74
C HIS A 169 4.10 25.26 -1.49
N MET A 170 3.28 25.22 -2.54
CA MET A 170 1.81 25.24 -2.41
C MET A 170 1.25 24.12 -1.54
N THR A 171 1.91 22.95 -1.53
CA THR A 171 1.49 21.77 -0.77
C THR A 171 2.40 21.44 0.40
N GLU A 172 3.19 22.42 0.88
CA GLU A 172 4.16 22.21 1.96
C GLU A 172 3.50 21.74 3.25
N ASN A 173 2.27 22.21 3.53
CA ASN A 173 1.54 21.80 4.72
C ASN A 173 0.80 20.47 4.54
N CYS A 174 0.68 19.92 3.33
CA CYS A 174 0.03 18.63 3.14
C CYS A 174 0.86 17.48 3.71
N THR A 175 0.17 16.40 4.09
CA THR A 175 0.77 15.11 4.42
C THR A 175 0.80 14.24 3.16
N PHE A 176 1.98 13.81 2.72
CA PHE A 176 2.09 12.88 1.59
C PHE A 176 2.11 11.43 2.04
N LEU A 177 1.26 10.61 1.40
CA LEU A 177 1.32 9.16 1.44
C LEU A 177 2.22 8.70 0.28
N THR A 178 3.36 8.10 0.59
CA THR A 178 4.36 7.75 -0.41
C THR A 178 4.97 6.37 -0.21
N HIS A 179 5.57 5.81 -1.25
CA HIS A 179 6.35 4.58 -1.16
C HIS A 179 7.85 4.85 -0.98
N TRP A 180 8.29 6.09 -1.22
CA TRP A 180 9.69 6.45 -1.23
C TRP A 180 10.07 7.21 0.03
N GLY A 181 10.50 6.46 1.06
CA GLY A 181 10.88 6.98 2.38
C GLY A 181 12.24 7.64 2.48
N LEU A 182 12.83 8.11 1.37
CA LEU A 182 14.16 8.71 1.35
C LEU A 182 14.16 10.07 2.08
N HIS A 183 14.68 10.11 3.30
CA HIS A 183 14.63 11.28 4.18
C HIS A 183 15.94 12.05 4.29
N ARG A 184 17.00 11.61 3.59
CA ARG A 184 18.24 12.37 3.38
C ARG A 184 18.73 12.13 1.96
N ASN A 185 19.56 13.04 1.45
CA ASN A 185 20.22 12.83 0.16
C ASN A 185 21.07 11.55 0.19
N HIS A 186 21.02 10.78 -0.88
CA HIS A 186 21.80 9.56 -1.04
C HIS A 186 22.87 9.80 -2.11
N SER A 187 24.13 9.92 -1.69
CA SER A 187 25.25 10.22 -2.59
C SER A 187 25.46 9.12 -3.62
N GLY A 188 25.49 7.85 -3.20
CA GLY A 188 25.69 6.70 -4.09
C GLY A 188 24.67 6.61 -5.24
N GLY A 189 23.39 6.91 -4.97
CA GLY A 189 22.34 6.95 -5.99
C GLY A 189 22.14 8.31 -6.67
N LYS A 190 22.81 9.37 -6.19
CA LYS A 190 22.55 10.77 -6.56
C LYS A 190 21.07 11.16 -6.38
N TRP A 191 20.44 10.62 -5.34
CA TRP A 191 19.02 10.87 -5.06
C TRP A 191 18.87 11.99 -4.03
N LEU A 192 17.94 12.90 -4.29
CA LEU A 192 17.57 13.94 -3.34
C LEU A 192 16.50 13.43 -2.38
N GLU A 193 16.56 13.88 -1.13
CA GLU A 193 15.54 13.61 -0.13
C GLU A 193 14.13 13.93 -0.65
N SER A 194 13.16 13.08 -0.36
CA SER A 194 11.77 13.23 -0.83
C SER A 194 10.73 12.92 0.25
N HIS A 195 11.14 12.36 1.38
CA HIS A 195 10.28 12.08 2.51
C HIS A 195 10.60 13.02 3.67
N ARG A 196 9.57 13.55 4.33
CA ARG A 196 9.71 14.35 5.56
C ARG A 196 9.26 13.52 6.75
N PRO A 197 10.18 12.97 7.57
CA PRO A 197 9.83 12.23 8.78
C PRO A 197 8.91 13.05 9.68
N GLY A 198 7.88 12.40 10.24
CA GLY A 198 6.88 13.06 11.09
C GLY A 198 5.79 13.84 10.35
N LYS A 199 6.03 14.26 9.10
CA LYS A 199 5.02 14.93 8.27
C LYS A 199 4.38 13.96 7.27
N ASP A 200 5.20 13.34 6.43
CA ASP A 200 4.77 12.38 5.42
C ASP A 200 4.63 10.98 6.03
N ILE A 201 3.93 10.06 5.37
CA ILE A 201 3.77 8.67 5.81
C ILE A 201 4.23 7.75 4.68
N VAL A 202 5.17 6.85 4.99
CA VAL A 202 5.56 5.79 4.07
C VAL A 202 4.52 4.68 4.14
N VAL A 203 3.86 4.37 3.02
CA VAL A 203 2.84 3.31 2.92
C VAL A 203 3.35 2.17 2.04
N PRO A 204 2.94 0.92 2.27
CA PRO A 204 3.47 -0.21 1.52
C PRO A 204 3.04 -0.13 0.05
N PRO A 205 3.94 -0.45 -0.89
CA PRO A 205 3.57 -0.58 -2.30
C PRO A 205 2.55 -1.69 -2.49
N LEU A 206 1.65 -1.49 -3.46
CA LEU A 206 0.66 -2.50 -3.80
C LEU A 206 1.36 -3.75 -4.34
N THR A 207 1.14 -4.85 -3.64
CA THR A 207 1.53 -6.19 -4.07
C THR A 207 0.24 -6.94 -4.42
N PRO A 208 -0.11 -7.06 -5.71
CA PRO A 208 -1.34 -7.73 -6.09
C PRO A 208 -1.31 -9.21 -5.65
N PRO A 209 -2.48 -9.86 -5.50
CA PRO A 209 -2.58 -11.29 -5.19
C PRO A 209 -2.24 -12.17 -6.41
N ASP A 210 -1.09 -11.95 -7.04
CA ASP A 210 -0.65 -12.75 -8.18
C ASP A 210 -0.15 -14.15 -7.76
N GLU A 211 0.09 -15.00 -8.77
CA GLU A 211 0.47 -16.42 -8.62
C GLU A 211 1.64 -16.72 -7.64
N PRO A 212 2.62 -15.83 -7.38
CA PRO A 212 3.66 -16.05 -6.38
C PRO A 212 3.19 -16.27 -4.93
N ILE A 213 2.10 -15.62 -4.49
CA ILE A 213 1.75 -15.60 -3.06
C ILE A 213 1.20 -16.94 -2.55
N VAL A 214 0.84 -17.86 -3.46
CA VAL A 214 0.40 -19.23 -3.14
C VAL A 214 1.50 -20.10 -2.56
N TYR A 215 2.75 -19.71 -2.76
CA TYR A 215 3.91 -20.36 -2.16
C TYR A 215 4.20 -19.80 -0.76
N SER A 216 3.47 -18.78 -0.31
CA SER A 216 3.72 -18.17 0.99
C SER A 216 3.54 -19.20 2.10
N PRO A 217 4.56 -19.41 2.96
CA PRO A 217 4.44 -20.27 4.12
C PRO A 217 3.50 -19.68 5.18
N LEU A 218 3.14 -18.39 5.05
CA LEU A 218 2.18 -17.74 5.93
C LEU A 218 0.73 -18.13 5.61
N HIS A 219 0.48 -18.73 4.44
CA HIS A 219 -0.85 -19.17 4.04
C HIS A 219 -1.35 -20.35 4.89
N THR A 220 -2.53 -20.23 5.50
CA THR A 220 -3.07 -21.22 6.45
C THR A 220 -3.57 -22.52 5.80
N THR A 221 -4.19 -22.44 4.62
CA THR A 221 -4.80 -23.60 3.95
C THR A 221 -3.92 -24.29 2.89
N LEU A 222 -2.98 -23.57 2.25
CA LEU A 222 -2.07 -24.14 1.23
C LEU A 222 -0.82 -24.81 1.83
N LYS A 223 -1.00 -25.59 2.91
CA LYS A 223 0.11 -26.30 3.60
C LYS A 223 0.89 -27.24 2.66
N LYS A 224 0.23 -27.81 1.64
CA LYS A 224 0.83 -28.73 0.66
C LYS A 224 1.93 -28.08 -0.19
N ASN A 225 1.93 -26.76 -0.33
CA ASN A 225 2.95 -26.03 -1.07
C ASN A 225 4.11 -25.55 -0.19
N ARG A 226 4.03 -25.75 1.14
CA ARG A 226 5.08 -25.34 2.08
C ARG A 226 6.27 -26.28 1.95
N LYS A 227 7.39 -25.74 1.52
CA LYS A 227 8.68 -26.42 1.51
C LYS A 227 9.48 -25.98 2.73
N ALA A 228 10.40 -26.84 3.19
CA ALA A 228 11.34 -26.47 4.24
C ALA A 228 12.23 -25.30 3.77
N ARG A 229 12.56 -24.39 4.68
CA ARG A 229 13.51 -23.31 4.38
C ARG A 229 14.93 -23.83 4.46
N LEU A 230 15.47 -24.29 3.33
CA LEU A 230 16.81 -24.87 3.24
C LEU A 230 17.86 -23.83 2.83
N GLY A 231 17.45 -22.78 2.12
CA GLY A 231 18.34 -21.69 1.72
C GLY A 231 18.54 -20.69 2.86
N GLU A 232 19.74 -20.12 2.95
CA GLU A 232 20.05 -19.11 3.95
C GLU A 232 19.64 -17.71 3.50
N LEU A 233 20.20 -17.25 2.37
CA LEU A 233 19.95 -15.91 1.83
C LEU A 233 19.54 -15.97 0.37
N PHE A 234 18.50 -15.22 -0.01
CA PHE A 234 18.08 -15.08 -1.40
C PHE A 234 18.13 -13.63 -1.89
N PHE A 235 18.63 -13.46 -3.11
CA PHE A 235 18.47 -12.27 -3.92
C PHE A 235 18.31 -12.65 -5.40
N ALA A 236 17.28 -12.12 -6.03
CA ALA A 236 17.20 -12.10 -7.49
C ALA A 236 16.74 -10.73 -8.00
N GLY A 237 17.50 -10.20 -8.95
CA GLY A 237 17.15 -8.98 -9.65
C GLY A 237 18.35 -8.34 -10.32
N ARG A 238 18.09 -7.37 -11.20
CA ARG A 238 19.14 -6.65 -11.91
C ARG A 238 20.17 -6.07 -10.93
N ILE A 239 21.44 -6.32 -11.20
CA ILE A 239 22.57 -5.78 -10.41
C ILE A 239 23.22 -4.63 -11.16
N CYS A 240 23.45 -4.77 -12.47
CA CYS A 240 23.96 -3.71 -13.34
C CYS A 240 22.87 -2.99 -14.13
N GLY A 241 21.61 -2.97 -13.64
CA GLY A 241 20.48 -2.40 -14.40
C GLY A 241 20.07 -3.22 -15.64
N ASP A 242 20.71 -4.36 -15.89
CA ASP A 242 20.34 -5.40 -16.86
C ASP A 242 20.44 -6.80 -16.20
N ASN A 243 20.28 -7.84 -17.01
CA ASN A 243 20.32 -9.23 -16.55
C ASN A 243 21.74 -9.84 -16.58
N GLN A 244 22.79 -9.06 -16.86
CA GLN A 244 24.16 -9.56 -16.93
C GLN A 244 24.76 -9.70 -15.53
N LYS A 245 25.51 -10.79 -15.33
CA LYS A 245 26.28 -11.00 -14.10
C LYS A 245 27.44 -9.99 -14.06
N PRO A 246 27.63 -9.24 -12.97
CA PRO A 246 28.79 -8.38 -12.81
C PRO A 246 30.09 -9.20 -12.72
N THR A 247 31.18 -8.65 -13.24
CA THR A 247 32.53 -9.23 -13.09
C THR A 247 33.15 -8.63 -11.85
N ASP A 248 33.31 -9.43 -10.80
CA ASP A 248 33.85 -8.98 -9.51
C ASP A 248 33.11 -7.75 -8.94
N GLY A 249 31.77 -7.76 -9.04
CA GLY A 249 30.91 -6.63 -8.65
C GLY A 249 30.96 -5.42 -9.58
N LYS A 250 31.85 -5.39 -10.57
CA LYS A 250 31.94 -4.28 -11.53
C LYS A 250 30.94 -4.43 -12.66
N CYS A 251 30.31 -3.33 -13.02
CA CYS A 251 29.42 -3.17 -14.16
C CYS A 251 30.13 -2.34 -15.25
N SER A 252 29.50 -2.18 -16.42
CA SER A 252 29.96 -1.17 -17.38
C SER A 252 29.95 0.23 -16.74
N GLU A 253 30.88 1.10 -17.14
CA GLU A 253 31.06 2.44 -16.54
C GLU A 253 29.76 3.25 -16.43
N LYS A 254 28.86 3.10 -17.42
CA LYS A 254 27.57 3.80 -17.47
C LYS A 254 26.53 3.30 -16.45
N ARG A 255 26.82 2.26 -15.67
CA ARG A 255 25.85 1.59 -14.79
C ARG A 255 26.36 1.28 -13.40
N GLN A 256 27.49 1.87 -13.02
CA GLN A 256 28.12 1.61 -11.73
C GLN A 256 27.33 2.22 -10.55
N ASP A 257 26.52 3.25 -10.81
CA ASP A 257 25.62 3.89 -9.83
C ASP A 257 24.21 3.29 -9.79
N TYR A 258 23.92 2.26 -10.59
CA TYR A 258 22.61 1.59 -10.53
C TYR A 258 22.38 1.01 -9.14
N SER A 259 21.20 1.29 -8.55
CA SER A 259 20.90 0.93 -7.16
C SER A 259 21.94 1.44 -6.16
N ALA A 260 22.47 2.64 -6.40
CA ALA A 260 23.48 3.30 -5.58
C ALA A 260 24.81 2.55 -5.42
N GLY A 261 25.09 1.53 -6.24
CA GLY A 261 26.25 0.65 -6.07
C GLY A 261 26.04 -0.47 -5.03
N THR A 262 24.93 -0.45 -4.29
CA THR A 262 24.65 -1.39 -3.19
C THR A 262 24.57 -2.84 -3.66
N ARG A 263 23.94 -3.08 -4.82
CA ARG A 263 23.81 -4.44 -5.39
C ARG A 263 25.13 -4.98 -5.92
N GLN A 264 25.98 -4.08 -6.41
CA GLN A 264 27.31 -4.35 -6.93
C GLN A 264 28.24 -4.76 -5.79
N GLN A 265 28.20 -4.04 -4.66
CA GLN A 265 28.93 -4.39 -3.45
C GLN A 265 28.49 -5.75 -2.89
N ILE A 266 27.18 -6.02 -2.86
CA ILE A 266 26.66 -7.33 -2.46
C ILE A 266 27.20 -8.43 -3.39
N ALA A 267 27.18 -8.21 -4.69
CA ALA A 267 27.70 -9.17 -5.67
C ALA A 267 29.20 -9.39 -5.49
N HIS A 268 29.99 -8.33 -5.31
CA HIS A 268 31.44 -8.41 -5.09
C HIS A 268 31.77 -9.30 -3.89
N HIS A 269 31.15 -9.04 -2.73
CA HIS A 269 31.52 -9.72 -1.49
C HIS A 269 30.86 -11.09 -1.30
N HIS A 270 29.70 -11.35 -1.92
CA HIS A 270 28.84 -12.47 -1.50
C HIS A 270 28.30 -13.37 -2.61
N TRP A 271 28.67 -13.17 -3.88
CA TRP A 271 28.08 -13.92 -4.99
C TRP A 271 28.16 -15.45 -4.84
N ASN A 272 29.32 -15.98 -4.42
CA ASN A 272 29.61 -17.42 -4.39
C ASN A 272 29.53 -18.03 -2.97
N ARG A 273 28.69 -17.50 -2.08
CA ARG A 273 28.58 -18.04 -0.71
C ARG A 273 27.74 -19.32 -0.66
N PRO A 274 28.15 -20.33 0.13
CA PRO A 274 27.37 -21.55 0.29
C PRO A 274 25.99 -21.24 0.89
N ASN A 275 24.96 -21.94 0.41
CA ASN A 275 23.55 -21.75 0.81
C ASN A 275 22.96 -20.36 0.55
N TRP A 276 23.68 -19.50 -0.16
CA TRP A 276 23.19 -18.19 -0.60
C TRP A 276 22.89 -18.26 -2.10
N THR A 277 21.74 -17.72 -2.49
CA THR A 277 21.33 -17.63 -3.88
C THR A 277 21.30 -16.17 -4.28
N ILE A 278 22.35 -15.69 -4.96
CA ILE A 278 22.42 -14.34 -5.53
C ILE A 278 22.48 -14.47 -7.06
N THR A 279 21.46 -13.94 -7.73
CA THR A 279 21.33 -14.03 -9.19
C THR A 279 20.70 -12.76 -9.79
N THR A 280 20.88 -12.56 -11.09
CA THR A 280 20.25 -11.44 -11.81
C THR A 280 18.79 -11.70 -12.16
N HIS A 281 18.40 -12.98 -12.29
CA HIS A 281 17.05 -13.41 -12.65
C HIS A 281 16.80 -14.86 -12.23
N THR A 282 15.55 -15.20 -11.90
CA THR A 282 15.09 -16.58 -11.75
C THR A 282 13.61 -16.70 -12.12
N PRO A 283 13.19 -17.74 -12.87
CA PRO A 283 11.78 -18.02 -13.09
C PRO A 283 11.08 -18.55 -11.82
N ALA A 284 11.83 -19.07 -10.84
CA ALA A 284 11.32 -19.62 -9.59
C ALA A 284 11.33 -18.61 -8.44
N TYR A 285 11.16 -17.31 -8.73
CA TYR A 285 11.32 -16.22 -7.75
C TYR A 285 10.45 -16.41 -6.49
N ALA A 286 9.19 -16.76 -6.67
CA ALA A 286 8.23 -16.96 -5.58
C ALA A 286 8.63 -18.11 -4.66
N GLU A 287 9.01 -19.25 -5.24
CA GLU A 287 9.46 -20.42 -4.50
C GLU A 287 10.77 -20.13 -3.77
N ALA A 288 11.70 -19.42 -4.41
CA ALA A 288 12.95 -19.02 -3.77
C ALA A 288 12.69 -18.12 -2.56
N LEU A 289 11.79 -17.12 -2.66
CA LEU A 289 11.38 -16.31 -1.51
C LEU A 289 10.80 -17.16 -0.37
N SER A 290 10.00 -18.20 -0.64
CA SER A 290 9.38 -19.01 0.41
C SER A 290 10.31 -20.06 1.05
N THR A 291 11.43 -20.38 0.39
CA THR A 291 12.36 -21.45 0.79
C THR A 291 13.68 -20.95 1.37
N HIS A 292 13.86 -19.64 1.50
CA HIS A 292 15.02 -19.04 2.16
C HIS A 292 14.64 -18.40 3.51
N ILE A 293 15.59 -18.39 4.44
CA ILE A 293 15.41 -17.79 5.77
C ILE A 293 15.40 -16.26 5.66
N PHE A 294 16.39 -15.72 4.95
CA PHE A 294 16.62 -14.30 4.76
C PHE A 294 16.51 -13.91 3.28
N CYS A 295 16.00 -12.71 3.00
CA CYS A 295 15.87 -12.18 1.64
C CYS A 295 16.40 -10.77 1.55
N LEU A 296 17.42 -10.57 0.72
CA LEU A 296 18.05 -9.28 0.52
C LEU A 296 17.06 -8.31 -0.12
N SER A 297 16.90 -7.16 0.51
CA SER A 297 16.13 -6.01 0.04
C SER A 297 17.03 -4.78 -0.04
N PRO A 298 18.05 -4.80 -0.93
CA PRO A 298 18.93 -3.67 -1.11
C PRO A 298 18.20 -2.53 -1.82
N THR A 299 18.75 -1.34 -1.64
CA THR A 299 18.23 -0.11 -2.22
C THR A 299 18.07 -0.20 -3.73
N GLY A 300 17.27 0.73 -4.24
CA GLY A 300 16.95 0.95 -5.62
C GLY A 300 16.10 2.20 -5.70
N GLY A 301 16.05 2.86 -6.85
CA GLY A 301 15.25 4.07 -6.97
C GLY A 301 13.75 3.76 -6.88
N GLY A 302 13.09 4.19 -5.80
CA GLY A 302 11.64 4.37 -5.76
C GLY A 302 10.79 3.22 -5.25
N TYR A 303 9.86 2.72 -6.09
CA TYR A 303 8.74 1.82 -5.72
C TYR A 303 9.16 0.38 -5.36
N GLY A 304 10.26 0.21 -4.63
CA GLY A 304 10.81 -1.09 -4.25
C GLY A 304 9.77 -1.95 -3.54
N ARG A 305 9.29 -3.01 -4.21
CA ARG A 305 8.35 -3.98 -3.63
C ARG A 305 9.02 -5.08 -2.80
N ARG A 306 10.36 -5.18 -2.86
CA ARG A 306 11.09 -6.37 -2.41
C ARG A 306 10.99 -6.61 -0.91
N SER A 307 11.09 -5.57 -0.09
CA SER A 307 10.97 -5.68 1.37
C SER A 307 9.60 -6.25 1.74
N VAL A 308 8.53 -5.69 1.15
CA VAL A 308 7.14 -6.17 1.34
C VAL A 308 6.97 -7.59 0.81
N GLN A 309 7.43 -7.91 -0.40
CA GLN A 309 7.33 -9.26 -0.97
C GLN A 309 8.03 -10.30 -0.10
N SER A 310 9.20 -9.97 0.46
CA SER A 310 9.93 -10.86 1.37
C SER A 310 9.10 -11.18 2.61
N LEU A 311 8.53 -10.16 3.25
CA LEU A 311 7.62 -10.32 4.39
C LEU A 311 6.42 -11.21 4.05
N LEU A 312 5.73 -10.93 2.93
CA LEU A 312 4.55 -11.70 2.51
C LEU A 312 4.87 -13.17 2.22
N MET A 313 6.13 -13.47 1.88
CA MET A 313 6.62 -14.83 1.63
C MET A 313 7.29 -15.48 2.85
N GLY A 314 7.19 -14.87 4.04
CA GLY A 314 7.76 -15.43 5.25
C GLY A 314 9.29 -15.39 5.29
N CYS A 315 9.93 -14.59 4.44
CA CYS A 315 11.37 -14.46 4.35
C CYS A 315 11.81 -13.20 5.09
N ILE A 316 12.71 -13.30 6.06
CA ILE A 316 13.14 -12.15 6.86
C ILE A 316 13.88 -11.17 5.95
N PRO A 317 13.34 -9.95 5.73
CA PRO A 317 13.98 -9.01 4.84
C PRO A 317 15.29 -8.51 5.47
N VAL A 318 16.36 -8.54 4.68
CA VAL A 318 17.64 -7.88 5.00
C VAL A 318 17.66 -6.56 4.23
N THR A 319 17.32 -5.47 4.91
CA THR A 319 17.16 -4.15 4.27
C THR A 319 18.50 -3.42 4.26
N VAL A 320 19.02 -3.16 3.06
CA VAL A 320 20.25 -2.38 2.84
C VAL A 320 19.85 -1.10 2.11
N THR A 321 19.30 -0.15 2.86
CA THR A 321 18.55 0.99 2.31
C THR A 321 18.81 2.25 3.13
N ASP A 322 20.08 2.68 3.19
CA ASP A 322 20.47 3.82 3.99
C ASP A 322 19.62 5.05 3.65
N HIS A 323 19.18 5.74 4.70
CA HIS A 323 18.31 6.92 4.63
C HIS A 323 16.91 6.69 4.03
N VAL A 324 16.49 5.46 3.76
CA VAL A 324 15.15 5.14 3.24
C VAL A 324 14.33 4.44 4.32
N HIS A 325 13.35 5.17 4.86
CA HIS A 325 12.33 4.59 5.72
C HIS A 325 11.52 3.54 4.95
N GLN A 326 11.32 2.40 5.59
CA GLN A 326 10.41 1.35 5.16
C GLN A 326 8.94 1.75 5.47
N PRO A 327 7.95 1.04 4.92
CA PRO A 327 6.54 1.31 5.21
C PRO A 327 6.24 1.41 6.71
N PHE A 328 5.59 2.52 7.08
CA PHE A 328 5.24 2.92 8.44
C PHE A 328 6.43 3.17 9.38
N GLU A 329 7.66 3.37 8.89
CA GLU A 329 8.73 3.92 9.74
C GLU A 329 8.61 5.45 9.88
N PRO A 330 8.80 6.00 11.09
CA PRO A 330 9.26 5.32 12.31
C PRO A 330 8.13 4.84 13.24
N GLU A 331 6.85 4.94 12.86
CA GLU A 331 5.72 4.45 13.66
C GLU A 331 5.81 2.94 13.98
N MET A 332 6.45 2.15 13.11
CA MET A 332 6.68 0.72 13.25
C MET A 332 8.18 0.41 13.19
N GLU A 333 8.68 -0.29 14.22
CA GLU A 333 10.10 -0.66 14.32
C GLU A 333 10.44 -1.90 13.47
N TRP A 334 10.93 -1.69 12.25
CA TRP A 334 11.24 -2.78 11.31
C TRP A 334 12.30 -3.76 11.84
N ALA A 335 13.29 -3.27 12.59
CA ALA A 335 14.37 -4.08 13.18
C ALA A 335 13.88 -5.27 14.02
N ARG A 336 12.62 -5.25 14.47
CA ARG A 336 12.03 -6.36 15.24
C ARG A 336 11.69 -7.59 14.40
N PHE A 337 11.57 -7.43 13.08
CA PHE A 337 11.19 -8.48 12.12
C PHE A 337 11.97 -8.43 10.79
N SER A 338 12.95 -7.54 10.67
CA SER A 338 13.91 -7.42 9.57
C SER A 338 15.35 -7.38 10.10
N VAL A 339 16.32 -7.45 9.18
CA VAL A 339 17.73 -7.21 9.47
C VAL A 339 18.15 -5.92 8.74
N PRO A 340 18.02 -4.73 9.36
CA PRO A 340 18.58 -3.52 8.80
C PRO A 340 20.10 -3.60 8.82
N LEU A 341 20.73 -3.34 7.68
CA LEU A 341 22.17 -3.33 7.50
C LEU A 341 22.57 -2.03 6.78
N ARG A 342 23.61 -1.37 7.28
CA ARG A 342 24.18 -0.21 6.60
C ARG A 342 24.87 -0.62 5.31
N GLU A 343 24.95 0.29 4.34
CA GLU A 343 25.66 0.01 3.10
C GLU A 343 27.15 -0.27 3.33
N ASP A 344 27.76 0.44 4.29
CA ASP A 344 29.16 0.23 4.69
C ASP A 344 29.42 -1.15 5.29
N ASP A 345 28.39 -1.78 5.87
CA ASP A 345 28.49 -3.08 6.56
C ASP A 345 28.25 -4.27 5.62
N ILE A 346 28.01 -4.03 4.32
CA ILE A 346 27.84 -5.08 3.32
C ILE A 346 28.94 -6.14 3.40
N PRO A 347 30.25 -5.84 3.49
CA PRO A 347 31.29 -6.87 3.60
C PRO A 347 31.06 -7.83 4.77
N GLN A 348 30.50 -7.35 5.88
CA GLN A 348 30.25 -8.08 7.13
C GLN A 348 28.89 -8.80 7.18
N LEU A 349 28.03 -8.63 6.16
CA LEU A 349 26.67 -9.20 6.11
C LEU A 349 26.62 -10.68 6.53
N HIS A 350 27.58 -11.48 6.07
CA HIS A 350 27.63 -12.90 6.37
C HIS A 350 27.85 -13.22 7.86
N HIS A 351 28.63 -12.42 8.57
CA HIS A 351 28.82 -12.57 10.01
C HIS A 351 27.53 -12.23 10.76
N VAL A 352 26.81 -11.18 10.33
CA VAL A 352 25.51 -10.79 10.91
C VAL A 352 24.50 -11.94 10.79
N LEU A 353 24.35 -12.51 9.59
CA LEU A 353 23.41 -13.62 9.38
C LEU A 353 23.84 -14.90 10.11
N THR A 354 25.13 -15.20 10.17
CA THR A 354 25.67 -16.33 10.94
C THR A 354 25.34 -16.18 12.43
N GLY A 355 25.53 -14.97 13.00
CA GLY A 355 25.19 -14.68 14.39
C GLY A 355 23.69 -14.87 14.69
N LEU A 356 22.82 -14.42 13.80
CA LEU A 356 21.37 -14.63 13.95
C LEU A 356 20.98 -16.11 13.85
N ARG A 357 21.63 -16.86 12.95
CA ARG A 357 21.43 -18.32 12.83
C ARG A 357 21.89 -19.08 14.07
N ALA A 358 22.97 -18.62 14.71
CA ALA A 358 23.45 -19.17 15.97
C ALA A 358 22.50 -18.86 17.15
N SER A 359 21.46 -18.03 16.96
CA SER A 359 20.42 -17.72 17.95
C SER A 359 19.02 -18.16 17.48
N PRO A 360 18.68 -19.46 17.53
CA PRO A 360 17.38 -19.97 17.06
C PRO A 360 16.17 -19.30 17.72
N HIS A 361 16.28 -18.93 19.00
CA HIS A 361 15.23 -18.21 19.72
C HIS A 361 14.94 -16.83 19.10
N THR A 362 15.98 -16.04 18.83
CA THR A 362 15.84 -14.72 18.20
C THR A 362 15.22 -14.86 16.81
N LEU A 363 15.72 -15.81 16.01
CA LEU A 363 15.19 -16.06 14.67
C LEU A 363 13.71 -16.48 14.68
N ALA A 364 13.31 -17.33 15.63
CA ALA A 364 11.91 -17.74 15.81
C ALA A 364 11.02 -16.54 16.20
N GLN A 365 11.49 -15.68 17.10
CA GLN A 365 10.77 -14.45 17.47
C GLN A 365 10.61 -13.51 16.27
N MET A 366 11.64 -13.33 15.44
CA MET A 366 11.55 -12.53 14.22
C MET A 366 10.51 -13.12 13.27
N GLN A 367 10.47 -14.43 13.06
CA GLN A 367 9.46 -15.10 12.21
C GLN A 367 8.02 -14.91 12.73
N VAL A 368 7.81 -14.98 14.04
CA VAL A 368 6.49 -14.71 14.65
C VAL A 368 6.06 -13.26 14.40
N ARG A 369 6.97 -12.30 14.65
CA ARG A 369 6.70 -10.87 14.44
C ARG A 369 6.48 -10.54 12.97
N LEU A 370 7.23 -11.18 12.07
CA LEU A 370 7.13 -11.04 10.63
C LEU A 370 5.72 -11.38 10.13
N ARG A 371 5.06 -12.42 10.67
CA ARG A 371 3.67 -12.74 10.31
C ARG A 371 2.70 -11.60 10.64
N CYS A 372 2.88 -10.95 11.79
CA CYS A 372 2.07 -9.78 12.15
C CYS A 372 2.38 -8.60 11.23
N ALA A 373 3.67 -8.27 11.06
CA ALA A 373 4.11 -7.21 10.17
C ALA A 373 3.58 -7.39 8.74
N ALA A 374 3.57 -8.62 8.21
CA ALA A 374 3.04 -8.93 6.89
C ALA A 374 1.56 -8.53 6.71
N GLN A 375 0.74 -8.56 7.76
CA GLN A 375 -0.65 -8.07 7.69
C GLN A 375 -0.67 -6.56 7.46
N HIS A 376 0.12 -5.80 8.22
CA HIS A 376 0.24 -4.35 8.07
C HIS A 376 0.78 -3.94 6.70
N MET A 377 1.48 -4.82 5.98
CA MET A 377 2.06 -4.52 4.66
C MET A 377 1.16 -4.91 3.48
N TYR A 378 0.00 -5.50 3.73
CA TYR A 378 -0.91 -5.99 2.70
C TYR A 378 -2.29 -5.37 2.81
N TYR A 379 -2.90 -5.02 1.67
CA TYR A 379 -4.24 -4.42 1.62
C TYR A 379 -5.31 -5.52 1.51
N SER A 380 -5.40 -6.40 2.50
CA SER A 380 -6.28 -7.58 2.45
C SER A 380 -7.76 -7.22 2.45
N THR A 381 -8.18 -6.10 3.04
CA THR A 381 -9.56 -5.62 2.92
C THR A 381 -9.93 -5.25 1.48
N THR A 382 -8.94 -4.95 0.65
CA THR A 382 -9.09 -4.71 -0.80
C THR A 382 -8.92 -5.99 -1.60
N PHE A 383 -7.82 -6.73 -1.40
CA PHE A 383 -7.38 -7.82 -2.28
C PHE A 383 -7.72 -9.24 -1.79
N GLY A 384 -8.22 -9.39 -0.56
CA GLY A 384 -8.58 -10.67 0.05
C GLY A 384 -7.53 -11.18 1.02
N GLU A 385 -7.86 -12.23 1.78
CA GLU A 385 -6.91 -12.83 2.73
C GLU A 385 -5.85 -13.70 2.04
N ILE A 386 -4.63 -13.68 2.57
CA ILE A 386 -3.51 -14.54 2.13
C ILE A 386 -2.91 -15.38 3.26
N MET A 387 -3.08 -14.95 4.50
CA MET A 387 -2.60 -15.56 5.74
C MET A 387 -3.74 -16.10 6.60
N GLY A 388 -4.99 -16.03 6.12
CA GLY A 388 -6.18 -16.29 6.94
C GLY A 388 -6.40 -15.18 7.98
N GLU A 389 -6.08 -13.94 7.62
CA GLU A 389 -6.41 -12.71 8.31
C GLU A 389 -7.81 -12.21 7.93
N ASP A 390 -8.39 -11.37 8.77
CA ASP A 390 -9.74 -10.81 8.58
C ASP A 390 -9.71 -9.33 8.14
N GLY A 391 -8.51 -8.81 7.88
CA GLY A 391 -8.26 -7.45 7.40
C GLY A 391 -8.12 -6.41 8.51
N ARG A 392 -8.20 -6.79 9.78
CA ARG A 392 -8.16 -5.83 10.89
C ARG A 392 -6.85 -5.08 11.08
N TYR A 393 -5.76 -5.68 10.63
CA TYR A 393 -4.41 -5.13 10.73
C TYR A 393 -3.85 -4.78 9.37
N ASP A 394 -4.69 -4.68 8.34
CA ASP A 394 -4.21 -4.48 6.98
C ASP A 394 -3.56 -3.10 6.78
N ALA A 395 -2.93 -2.87 5.64
CA ALA A 395 -2.24 -1.62 5.36
C ALA A 395 -3.15 -0.38 5.40
N PHE A 396 -4.43 -0.51 5.04
CA PHE A 396 -5.38 0.59 5.12
C PHE A 396 -5.73 0.90 6.58
N GLU A 397 -6.04 -0.10 7.40
CA GLU A 397 -6.32 0.08 8.82
C GLU A 397 -5.09 0.60 9.58
N THR A 398 -3.89 0.19 9.17
CA THR A 398 -2.62 0.69 9.74
C THR A 398 -2.46 2.19 9.48
N LEU A 399 -2.77 2.65 8.26
CA LEU A 399 -2.80 4.08 7.97
C LEU A 399 -3.84 4.82 8.84
N MET A 400 -5.02 4.22 9.06
CA MET A 400 -6.07 4.84 9.88
C MET A 400 -5.63 4.98 11.34
N GLU A 401 -4.97 3.97 11.90
CA GLU A 401 -4.44 4.01 13.27
C GLU A 401 -3.27 5.00 13.43
N VAL A 402 -2.36 5.07 12.46
CA VAL A 402 -1.29 6.09 12.46
C VAL A 402 -1.88 7.50 12.47
N LEU A 403 -2.88 7.75 11.63
CA LEU A 403 -3.57 9.04 11.59
C LEU A 403 -4.39 9.31 12.86
N ARG A 404 -4.99 8.29 13.49
CA ARG A 404 -5.66 8.43 14.79
C ARG A 404 -4.68 8.92 15.87
N VAL A 405 -3.55 8.23 16.05
CA VAL A 405 -2.57 8.62 17.08
C VAL A 405 -2.05 10.03 16.81
N ARG A 406 -1.77 10.36 15.54
CA ARG A 406 -1.31 11.71 15.16
C ARG A 406 -2.33 12.80 15.51
N LYS A 407 -3.63 12.51 15.38
CA LYS A 407 -4.70 13.43 15.78
C LYS A 407 -4.81 13.55 17.30
N GLU A 408 -4.82 12.41 17.99
CA GLU A 408 -5.10 12.36 19.43
C GLU A 408 -3.90 12.79 20.27
N ARG A 409 -2.69 12.59 19.76
CA ARG A 409 -1.41 12.81 20.45
C ARG A 409 -0.41 13.54 19.55
N PRO A 410 -0.72 14.77 19.08
CA PRO A 410 0.12 15.52 18.14
C PRO A 410 1.49 15.92 18.71
N GLU A 411 1.65 15.88 20.04
CA GLU A 411 2.91 16.15 20.73
C GLU A 411 3.92 15.00 20.63
N LEU A 412 3.45 13.78 20.31
CA LEU A 412 4.31 12.61 20.25
C LEU A 412 5.11 12.57 18.96
N HIS A 413 6.39 12.27 19.08
CA HIS A 413 7.17 11.87 17.93
C HIS A 413 6.68 10.49 17.44
N PRO A 414 6.55 10.23 16.12
CA PRO A 414 5.92 9.00 15.62
C PRO A 414 6.57 7.69 16.10
N ARG A 415 7.88 7.70 16.35
CA ARG A 415 8.62 6.57 16.94
C ARG A 415 8.11 6.13 18.32
N ASP A 416 7.48 7.04 19.06
CA ASP A 416 7.03 6.81 20.43
C ASP A 416 5.56 6.38 20.51
N TYR A 417 4.86 6.31 19.37
CA TYR A 417 3.44 5.94 19.33
C TYR A 417 3.18 4.60 20.03
N ALA A 418 3.97 3.56 19.70
CA ALA A 418 3.82 2.25 20.31
C ALA A 418 4.24 2.19 21.78
N ALA A 419 5.05 3.13 22.26
CA ALA A 419 5.43 3.19 23.67
C ALA A 419 4.37 3.91 24.52
N GLN A 420 3.65 4.88 23.93
CA GLN A 420 2.79 5.81 24.66
C GLN A 420 1.30 5.70 24.35
N ASP A 421 0.91 4.97 23.31
CA ASP A 421 -0.49 4.63 22.98
C ASP A 421 -0.66 3.10 23.04
N LYS A 422 -1.28 2.62 24.13
CA LYS A 422 -1.47 1.18 24.38
C LYS A 422 -2.25 0.50 23.25
N ARG A 423 -3.24 1.18 22.69
CA ARG A 423 -4.05 0.62 21.60
C ARG A 423 -3.21 0.46 20.34
N PHE A 424 -2.39 1.45 20.00
CA PHE A 424 -1.48 1.39 18.87
C PHE A 424 -0.43 0.30 19.06
N HIS A 425 0.14 0.18 20.26
CA HIS A 425 1.03 -0.93 20.64
C HIS A 425 0.38 -2.30 20.38
N ASP A 426 -0.83 -2.50 20.89
CA ASP A 426 -1.54 -3.77 20.71
C ASP A 426 -1.92 -3.99 19.24
N PHE A 427 -2.26 -2.92 18.51
CA PHE A 427 -2.55 -2.96 17.07
C PHE A 427 -1.34 -3.40 16.24
N ILE A 428 -0.20 -2.72 16.34
CA ILE A 428 1.01 -3.02 15.55
C ILE A 428 1.66 -4.37 15.92
N HIS A 429 1.20 -4.98 17.01
CA HIS A 429 1.61 -6.32 17.45
C HIS A 429 0.53 -7.38 17.25
N CYS A 430 -0.56 -7.04 16.56
CA CYS A 430 -1.68 -7.93 16.26
C CYS A 430 -2.33 -8.56 17.51
N ARG A 431 -2.39 -7.81 18.61
CA ARG A 431 -2.87 -8.21 19.95
C ARG A 431 -4.17 -7.53 20.36
N LEU A 432 -4.86 -6.81 19.46
CA LEU A 432 -6.16 -6.25 19.80
C LEU A 432 -7.13 -7.37 20.21
N PRO A 433 -7.98 -7.12 21.23
CA PRO A 433 -8.97 -8.09 21.65
C PRO A 433 -9.89 -8.48 20.49
N PRO A 434 -10.47 -9.69 20.48
CA PRO A 434 -11.47 -10.06 19.50
C PRO A 434 -12.67 -9.10 19.60
N THR A 435 -12.98 -8.40 18.51
CA THR A 435 -14.12 -7.48 18.44
C THR A 435 -15.15 -8.08 17.47
N GLY A 436 -16.30 -8.53 17.97
CA GLY A 436 -17.35 -9.13 17.15
C GLY A 436 -16.94 -10.43 16.43
N GLY A 437 -17.75 -10.83 15.45
CA GLY A 437 -17.47 -12.00 14.61
C GLY A 437 -16.38 -11.73 13.58
N ARG A 438 -15.52 -12.73 13.32
CA ARG A 438 -14.46 -12.65 12.31
C ARG A 438 -15.03 -12.37 10.92
N VAL A 439 -14.59 -11.30 10.26
CA VAL A 439 -14.93 -11.06 8.85
C VAL A 439 -14.19 -12.05 7.97
N GLN A 440 -14.92 -12.75 7.12
CA GLN A 440 -14.33 -13.59 6.10
C GLN A 440 -14.10 -12.75 4.83
N LEU A 441 -12.84 -12.58 4.45
CA LEU A 441 -12.47 -11.85 3.24
C LEU A 441 -12.64 -12.72 1.99
N CYS A 442 -13.12 -12.15 0.88
CA CYS A 442 -13.08 -12.83 -0.41
C CYS A 442 -11.63 -12.92 -0.91
N THR A 443 -11.03 -14.10 -0.91
CA THR A 443 -9.69 -14.30 -1.47
C THR A 443 -9.72 -14.18 -3.00
N GLN A 444 -8.98 -13.23 -3.57
CA GLN A 444 -8.86 -13.05 -5.03
C GLN A 444 -7.87 -14.03 -5.70
N ASN A 445 -7.45 -15.09 -5.00
CA ASN A 445 -6.45 -16.03 -5.49
C ASN A 445 -7.11 -17.25 -6.12
N ARG A 446 -6.83 -17.49 -7.41
CA ARG A 446 -7.39 -18.61 -8.20
C ARG A 446 -7.05 -19.99 -7.63
N LEU A 447 -5.95 -20.13 -6.89
CA LEU A 447 -5.50 -21.40 -6.30
C LEU A 447 -6.07 -21.63 -4.89
N VAL A 448 -6.62 -20.59 -4.26
CA VAL A 448 -7.35 -20.73 -3.01
C VAL A 448 -8.80 -20.99 -3.38
N LYS A 449 -9.22 -22.24 -3.29
CA LYS A 449 -10.64 -22.56 -3.44
C LYS A 449 -11.40 -21.96 -2.24
N SER A 450 -11.88 -20.72 -2.36
CA SER A 450 -12.80 -20.12 -1.38
C SER A 450 -14.16 -20.80 -1.53
N HIS A 451 -14.28 -22.03 -1.04
CA HIS A 451 -15.43 -22.90 -1.30
C HIS A 451 -16.76 -22.42 -0.69
N ASN A 452 -16.74 -21.45 0.23
CA ASN A 452 -17.89 -21.15 1.09
C ASN A 452 -18.47 -19.74 0.95
N ILE A 453 -18.04 -18.94 -0.04
CA ILE A 453 -18.72 -17.69 -0.35
C ILE A 453 -19.14 -17.74 -1.81
N THR A 454 -20.42 -18.06 -2.03
CA THR A 454 -21.06 -18.30 -3.33
C THR A 454 -20.70 -17.24 -4.37
N HIS A 455 -20.54 -16.00 -3.93
CA HIS A 455 -20.31 -14.86 -4.81
C HIS A 455 -18.84 -14.51 -5.10
N CYS A 456 -17.85 -14.98 -4.33
CA CYS A 456 -16.45 -14.54 -4.56
C CYS A 456 -15.91 -14.99 -5.93
N ARG A 457 -16.24 -16.23 -6.36
CA ARG A 457 -15.76 -16.81 -7.62
C ARG A 457 -16.40 -16.13 -8.84
N GLU A 458 -17.72 -15.94 -8.80
CA GLU A 458 -18.49 -15.33 -9.90
C GLU A 458 -17.98 -13.93 -10.26
N SER A 459 -17.58 -13.13 -9.27
CA SER A 459 -17.11 -11.77 -9.54
C SER A 459 -15.62 -11.63 -9.81
N TYR A 460 -14.80 -12.58 -9.35
CA TYR A 460 -13.43 -12.68 -9.85
C TYR A 460 -13.44 -12.93 -11.37
N ASP A 461 -14.35 -13.80 -11.81
CA ASP A 461 -14.56 -14.11 -13.22
C ASP A 461 -15.24 -12.96 -13.99
N ALA A 462 -15.95 -12.05 -13.31
CA ALA A 462 -16.56 -10.86 -13.92
C ALA A 462 -15.55 -9.78 -14.34
N VAL A 463 -14.31 -9.80 -13.82
CA VAL A 463 -13.23 -8.91 -14.28
C VAL A 463 -12.66 -9.47 -15.59
N PRO A 464 -12.86 -8.80 -16.74
CA PRO A 464 -12.63 -9.41 -18.06
C PRO A 464 -11.16 -9.71 -18.36
N MET A 465 -10.24 -8.87 -17.87
CA MET A 465 -8.81 -9.00 -18.13
C MET A 465 -8.05 -9.41 -16.87
N ARG A 466 -7.22 -10.46 -16.99
CA ARG A 466 -6.41 -11.00 -15.88
C ARG A 466 -5.58 -9.93 -15.17
N TRP A 467 -4.99 -9.01 -15.92
CA TRP A 467 -4.16 -7.95 -15.35
C TRP A 467 -4.99 -6.84 -14.67
N MET A 468 -6.25 -6.62 -15.09
CA MET A 468 -7.17 -5.68 -14.44
C MET A 468 -7.54 -6.13 -13.02
N ARG A 469 -7.49 -7.44 -12.74
CA ARG A 469 -7.72 -8.00 -11.39
C ARG A 469 -6.70 -7.53 -10.35
N MET A 470 -5.56 -6.97 -10.79
CA MET A 470 -4.57 -6.33 -9.91
C MET A 470 -4.98 -4.93 -9.45
N PHE A 471 -5.90 -4.30 -10.16
CA PHE A 471 -6.35 -2.92 -9.96
C PHE A 471 -7.78 -2.84 -9.45
N TYR A 472 -8.58 -3.88 -9.72
CA TYR A 472 -9.98 -3.93 -9.38
C TYR A 472 -10.28 -5.03 -8.38
N SER A 473 -10.88 -4.61 -7.28
CA SER A 473 -11.52 -5.47 -6.30
C SER A 473 -13.05 -5.35 -6.42
N TRP A 474 -13.75 -6.15 -5.62
CA TRP A 474 -15.19 -6.06 -5.40
C TRP A 474 -15.64 -4.64 -4.99
N PRO A 475 -16.89 -4.20 -5.23
CA PRO A 475 -17.39 -2.95 -4.65
C PRO A 475 -17.13 -2.85 -3.14
N GLY A 476 -16.34 -1.85 -2.74
CA GLY A 476 -15.85 -1.69 -1.38
C GLY A 476 -14.72 -2.63 -0.92
N GLY A 477 -14.17 -3.47 -1.79
CA GLY A 477 -13.06 -4.37 -1.52
C GLY A 477 -13.48 -5.79 -1.15
N ALA A 478 -12.50 -6.68 -1.01
CA ALA A 478 -12.70 -8.06 -0.60
C ALA A 478 -13.45 -8.23 0.73
N VAL A 479 -13.36 -7.26 1.63
CA VAL A 479 -14.13 -7.22 2.89
C VAL A 479 -15.63 -7.18 2.66
N CYS A 480 -16.06 -6.57 1.56
CA CYS A 480 -17.46 -6.47 1.16
C CYS A 480 -17.94 -7.69 0.38
N GLY A 481 -17.08 -8.67 0.06
CA GLY A 481 -17.36 -9.65 -0.99
C GLY A 481 -18.55 -10.60 -0.78
N ARG A 482 -19.19 -10.59 0.41
CA ARG A 482 -20.49 -11.24 0.64
C ARG A 482 -21.69 -10.40 0.17
N ASN A 483 -21.50 -9.11 -0.09
CA ASN A 483 -22.55 -8.15 -0.42
C ASN A 483 -22.08 -7.16 -1.52
N ARG A 484 -22.88 -6.97 -2.58
CA ARG A 484 -22.59 -5.95 -3.61
C ARG A 484 -22.95 -4.53 -3.15
N ASP A 485 -23.74 -4.42 -2.09
CA ASP A 485 -24.15 -3.17 -1.46
C ASP A 485 -23.09 -2.69 -0.48
N VAL A 486 -22.45 -1.56 -0.83
CA VAL A 486 -21.42 -0.94 0.01
C VAL A 486 -21.99 -0.50 1.37
N GLY A 487 -23.26 -0.08 1.41
CA GLY A 487 -23.95 0.32 2.65
C GLY A 487 -23.88 -0.75 3.74
N ARG A 488 -23.87 -2.02 3.33
CA ARG A 488 -23.89 -3.20 4.19
C ARG A 488 -22.54 -3.92 4.33
N CYS A 489 -21.46 -3.34 3.80
CA CYS A 489 -20.12 -3.89 4.01
C CYS A 489 -19.79 -3.98 5.50
N PRO A 490 -19.10 -5.05 5.94
CA PRO A 490 -18.58 -5.13 7.29
C PRO A 490 -17.74 -3.90 7.65
N ARG A 491 -18.07 -3.30 8.80
CA ARG A 491 -17.39 -2.12 9.37
C ARG A 491 -16.53 -2.45 10.57
N SER A 492 -16.56 -3.71 11.00
CA SER A 492 -15.73 -4.22 12.09
C SER A 492 -14.29 -3.87 11.74
N TRP A 493 -13.68 -3.05 12.58
CA TRP A 493 -12.50 -3.42 13.36
C TRP A 493 -12.25 -2.48 14.53
N LEU A 494 -13.14 -1.49 14.75
CA LEU A 494 -13.15 -0.56 15.88
C LEU A 494 -14.57 -0.20 16.28
#